data_AF-A0A975IZX1-F1
#
_entry.id   AF-A0A975IZX1-F1
#
_cell.length_a   1.000
_cell.length_b   1.000
_cell.length_c   1.000
_cell.angle_alpha   90.00
_cell.angle_beta   90.00
_cell.angle_gamma   90.00
#
_symmetry.space_group_name_H-M   'P 1'
#
loop_
_entity.id
_entity.type
_entity.pdbx_description
1 polymer ?
#
loop_
_entity_poly.entity_id
_entity_poly.type
_entity_poly.pdbx_seq_one_letter_code
_entity_poly.pdbx_strand_id
1 'polypeptide(L)'
;MNRPLKYCLLAAGLLAAGGLRATWEQPMTREFRAAGLLSSPVGIDTRDRIGQTSSAVALGGLRTLVATFLNIRSFTYFSEKRWGDVADTYDLIVDLAPNTIQYWDMGSWHMAYNAAGDYRTNSDLPAARRREAWQEWIKRGEAFLRRGIRNNPDDWQLPAALGRICSAPDKLREYPEAVEAFRASADTGKALPYVRRLQLYSLARCSGREAEALEMARGMYASPRNRTTTMVAILFALEQKVSPSTNPTARAIELFEGDKAAYDGLSLYWLRENERFPVDGVASALKGLETKFAIPEAKSIFRKIGRRNEGPEDWFKSDTELFKEELSDRLGIPSRKK
;
A
#
# COMPACT_ATOMS: atom_id res chain seq x y z
N MET A 1 -24.81 43.16 -47.84
CA MET A 1 -24.43 42.86 -46.44
C MET A 1 -22.93 42.66 -46.37
N ASN A 2 -22.21 43.59 -45.72
CA ASN A 2 -20.74 43.60 -45.65
C ASN A 2 -20.24 42.34 -44.93
N ARG A 3 -19.19 41.69 -45.47
CA ARG A 3 -18.54 40.50 -44.88
C ARG A 3 -18.34 40.58 -43.35
N PRO A 4 -17.83 41.68 -42.75
CA PRO A 4 -17.68 41.78 -41.30
C PRO A 4 -19.02 41.69 -40.53
N LEU A 5 -20.08 42.31 -41.04
CA LEU A 5 -21.40 42.28 -40.40
C LEU A 5 -22.01 40.86 -40.38
N LYS A 6 -21.75 40.06 -41.42
CA LYS A 6 -22.17 38.65 -41.46
C LYS A 6 -21.49 37.83 -40.37
N TYR A 7 -20.19 38.01 -40.17
CA TYR A 7 -19.45 37.30 -39.13
C TYR A 7 -19.88 37.73 -37.72
N CYS A 8 -20.15 39.02 -37.50
CA CYS A 8 -20.69 39.50 -36.21
C CYS A 8 -22.06 38.89 -35.90
N LEU A 9 -22.96 38.82 -36.89
CA LEU A 9 -24.29 38.22 -36.70
C LEU A 9 -24.22 36.70 -36.48
N LEU A 10 -23.32 36.00 -37.17
CA LEU A 10 -23.04 34.59 -36.94
C LEU A 10 -22.50 34.35 -35.52
N ALA A 11 -21.52 35.15 -35.08
CA ALA A 11 -20.97 35.04 -33.74
C ALA A 11 -22.03 35.34 -32.67
N ALA A 12 -22.84 36.39 -32.86
CA ALA A 12 -23.94 36.71 -31.96
C ALA A 12 -24.99 35.59 -31.91
N GLY A 13 -25.34 35.01 -33.05
CA GLY A 13 -26.26 33.87 -33.13
C GLY A 13 -25.73 32.63 -32.41
N LEU A 14 -24.44 32.31 -32.58
CA LEU A 14 -23.80 31.19 -31.88
C LEU A 14 -23.74 31.42 -30.37
N LEU A 15 -23.42 32.64 -29.92
CA LEU A 15 -23.39 32.99 -28.50
C LEU A 15 -24.80 32.95 -27.88
N ALA A 16 -25.81 33.45 -28.58
CA ALA A 16 -27.19 33.42 -28.11
C ALA A 16 -27.74 31.99 -28.02
N ALA A 17 -27.50 31.16 -29.06
CA ALA A 17 -27.88 29.76 -29.06
C ALA A 17 -27.15 28.96 -27.96
N GLY A 18 -25.84 29.21 -27.79
CA GLY A 18 -25.03 28.60 -26.72
C GLY A 18 -25.51 29.03 -25.33
N GLY A 19 -25.82 30.30 -25.13
CA GLY A 19 -26.35 30.84 -23.88
C GLY A 19 -27.70 30.22 -23.51
N LEU A 20 -28.63 30.15 -24.46
CA LEU A 20 -29.95 29.54 -24.25
C LEU A 20 -29.82 28.06 -23.91
N ARG A 21 -29.04 27.30 -24.68
CA ARG A 21 -28.78 25.87 -24.42
C ARG A 21 -28.13 25.64 -23.05
N ALA A 22 -27.18 26.50 -22.67
CA ALA A 22 -26.50 26.39 -21.38
C ALA A 22 -27.46 26.51 -20.18
N THR A 23 -28.55 27.29 -20.28
CA THR A 23 -29.53 27.39 -19.19
C THR A 23 -30.25 26.08 -18.90
N TRP A 24 -30.40 25.20 -19.89
CA TRP A 24 -31.01 23.87 -19.74
C TRP A 24 -29.98 22.79 -19.43
N GLU A 25 -28.80 22.85 -20.06
CA GLU A 25 -27.76 21.84 -19.86
C GLU A 25 -27.01 22.00 -18.54
N GLN A 26 -26.80 23.23 -18.05
CA GLN A 26 -26.00 23.42 -16.85
C GLN A 26 -26.62 22.83 -15.58
N PRO A 27 -27.94 22.95 -15.31
CA PRO A 27 -28.57 22.27 -14.19
C PRO A 27 -28.37 20.75 -14.26
N MET A 28 -28.70 20.13 -15.40
CA MET A 28 -28.52 18.70 -15.62
C MET A 28 -27.05 18.26 -15.52
N THR A 29 -26.13 19.07 -16.04
CA THR A 29 -24.69 18.83 -15.93
C THR A 29 -24.21 18.91 -14.47
N ARG A 30 -24.75 19.85 -13.68
CA ARG A 30 -24.43 19.95 -12.24
C ARG A 30 -24.98 18.75 -11.48
N GLU A 31 -26.19 18.30 -11.79
CA GLU A 31 -26.77 17.09 -11.20
C GLU A 31 -25.96 15.84 -11.56
N PHE A 32 -25.61 15.66 -12.83
CA PHE A 32 -24.75 14.55 -13.25
C PHE A 32 -23.35 14.62 -12.63
N ARG A 33 -22.79 15.81 -12.38
CA ARG A 33 -21.54 15.95 -11.62
C ARG A 33 -21.71 15.60 -10.14
N ALA A 34 -22.79 16.06 -9.52
CA ALA A 34 -23.11 15.75 -8.13
C ALA A 34 -23.35 14.25 -7.93
N ALA A 35 -23.91 13.58 -8.93
CA ALA A 35 -24.08 12.12 -8.97
C ALA A 35 -22.82 11.36 -9.42
N GLY A 36 -21.70 12.05 -9.68
CA GLY A 36 -20.44 11.43 -10.12
C GLY A 36 -20.43 10.90 -11.57
N LEU A 37 -21.51 11.10 -12.34
CA LEU A 37 -21.67 10.64 -13.72
C LEU A 37 -20.86 11.47 -14.73
N LEU A 38 -20.62 12.75 -14.42
CA LEU A 38 -19.70 13.61 -15.15
C LEU A 38 -18.59 14.06 -14.20
N SER A 39 -17.33 13.96 -14.61
CA SER A 39 -16.22 14.50 -13.79
C SER A 39 -16.08 16.01 -13.96
N SER A 40 -15.44 16.65 -12.98
CA SER A 40 -15.24 18.11 -12.92
C SER A 40 -14.54 18.68 -14.15
N PRO A 41 -14.74 19.99 -14.45
CA PRO A 41 -14.01 20.67 -15.51
C PRO A 41 -12.49 20.57 -15.32
N VAL A 42 -11.76 20.38 -16.42
CA VAL A 42 -10.29 20.34 -16.42
C VAL A 42 -9.74 21.70 -15.98
N GLY A 43 -8.88 21.70 -14.97
CA GLY A 43 -8.21 22.89 -14.44
C GLY A 43 -7.31 23.55 -15.47
N ILE A 44 -6.98 24.84 -15.27
CA ILE A 44 -6.16 25.62 -16.21
C ILE A 44 -4.75 25.02 -16.31
N ASP A 45 -4.14 24.66 -15.18
CA ASP A 45 -2.81 24.03 -15.13
C ASP A 45 -2.74 22.71 -15.94
N THR A 46 -3.76 21.86 -15.82
CA THR A 46 -3.86 20.61 -16.60
C THR A 46 -3.95 20.88 -18.12
N ARG A 47 -4.61 21.98 -18.54
CA ARG A 47 -4.71 22.36 -19.97
C ARG A 47 -3.35 22.77 -20.54
N ASP A 48 -2.56 23.48 -19.75
CA ASP A 48 -1.22 23.90 -20.16
C ASP A 48 -0.30 22.68 -20.35
N ARG A 49 -0.44 21.65 -19.51
CA ARG A 49 0.37 20.41 -19.56
C ARG A 49 0.05 19.48 -20.74
N ILE A 50 -1.20 19.40 -21.19
CA ILE A 50 -1.60 18.53 -22.33
C ILE A 50 -1.45 19.20 -23.70
N GLY A 51 -1.25 20.53 -23.73
CA GLY A 51 -1.21 21.34 -24.94
C GLY A 51 -2.60 21.67 -25.51
N GLN A 52 -2.67 22.64 -26.43
CA GLN A 52 -3.93 23.21 -26.94
C GLN A 52 -4.81 22.20 -27.70
N THR A 53 -4.21 21.35 -28.54
CA THR A 53 -4.94 20.34 -29.34
C THR A 53 -5.56 19.27 -28.44
N SER A 54 -4.80 18.73 -27.49
CA SER A 54 -5.30 17.75 -26.52
C SER A 54 -6.32 18.38 -25.57
N SER A 55 -6.17 19.67 -25.23
CA SER A 55 -7.17 20.42 -24.47
C SER A 55 -8.49 20.53 -25.21
N ALA A 56 -8.49 20.83 -26.50
CA ALA A 56 -9.70 20.86 -27.32
C ALA A 56 -10.39 19.48 -27.39
N VAL A 57 -9.60 18.41 -27.53
CA VAL A 57 -10.10 17.02 -27.52
C VAL A 57 -10.68 16.63 -26.16
N ALA A 58 -10.02 17.00 -25.06
CA ALA A 58 -10.51 16.76 -23.70
C ALA A 58 -11.82 17.50 -23.41
N LEU A 59 -11.96 18.73 -23.92
CA LEU A 59 -13.19 19.52 -23.85
C LEU A 59 -14.34 18.90 -24.68
N GLY A 60 -14.03 18.14 -25.72
CA GLY A 60 -15.00 17.36 -26.51
C GLY A 60 -15.49 16.06 -25.86
N GLY A 61 -15.17 15.83 -24.58
CA GLY A 61 -15.60 14.63 -23.83
C GLY A 61 -14.67 13.42 -23.94
N LEU A 62 -13.55 13.54 -24.66
CA LEU A 62 -12.59 12.43 -24.89
C LEU A 62 -11.44 12.38 -23.88
N ARG A 63 -11.54 13.08 -22.74
CA ARG A 63 -10.47 13.14 -21.73
C ARG A 63 -10.02 11.77 -21.21
N THR A 64 -10.94 10.81 -21.06
CA THR A 64 -10.60 9.45 -20.61
C THR A 64 -9.81 8.70 -21.68
N LEU A 65 -10.09 8.95 -22.96
CA LEU A 65 -9.29 8.40 -24.06
C LEU A 65 -7.88 8.99 -24.07
N VAL A 66 -7.74 10.29 -23.85
CA VAL A 66 -6.42 10.95 -23.69
C VAL A 66 -5.67 10.34 -22.50
N ALA A 67 -6.34 10.16 -21.36
CA ALA A 67 -5.76 9.50 -20.18
C ALA A 67 -5.27 8.08 -20.50
N THR A 68 -6.02 7.30 -21.29
CA THR A 68 -5.60 5.97 -21.75
C THR A 68 -4.35 6.02 -22.62
N PHE A 69 -4.25 6.96 -23.57
CA PHE A 69 -3.04 7.12 -24.39
C PHE A 69 -1.82 7.55 -23.56
N LEU A 70 -2.02 8.46 -22.61
CA LEU A 70 -0.97 8.86 -21.66
C LEU A 70 -0.52 7.68 -20.80
N ASN A 71 -1.46 6.83 -20.38
CA ASN A 71 -1.14 5.61 -19.65
C ASN A 71 -0.25 4.68 -20.49
N ILE A 72 -0.60 4.45 -21.76
CA ILE A 72 0.21 3.65 -22.68
C ILE A 72 1.60 4.28 -22.86
N ARG A 73 1.67 5.61 -23.02
CA ARG A 73 2.94 6.33 -23.15
C ARG A 73 3.81 6.23 -21.89
N SER A 74 3.19 6.16 -20.71
CA SER A 74 3.91 6.04 -19.44
C SER A 74 4.79 4.78 -19.37
N PHE A 75 4.48 3.73 -20.14
CA PHE A 75 5.31 2.53 -20.23
C PHE A 75 6.69 2.78 -20.84
N THR A 76 6.82 3.76 -21.74
CA THR A 76 8.13 4.16 -22.28
C THR A 76 8.97 4.80 -21.19
N TYR A 77 8.41 5.77 -20.45
CA TYR A 77 9.10 6.41 -19.32
C TYR A 77 9.46 5.41 -18.23
N PHE A 78 8.56 4.46 -17.95
CA PHE A 78 8.81 3.37 -17.01
C PHE A 78 9.99 2.50 -17.45
N SER A 79 10.01 2.06 -18.71
CA SER A 79 11.08 1.22 -19.27
C SER A 79 12.43 1.93 -19.27
N GLU A 80 12.43 3.24 -19.49
CA GLU A 80 13.61 4.11 -19.46
C GLU A 80 14.02 4.53 -18.02
N LYS A 81 13.31 4.07 -16.99
CA LYS A 81 13.50 4.47 -15.57
C LYS A 81 13.41 5.98 -15.33
N ARG A 82 12.63 6.68 -16.15
CA ARG A 82 12.36 8.11 -16.02
C ARG A 82 11.25 8.34 -15.02
N TRP A 83 11.53 8.05 -13.74
CA TRP A 83 10.53 8.01 -12.67
C TRP A 83 9.78 9.33 -12.48
N GLY A 84 10.46 10.47 -12.65
CA GLY A 84 9.83 11.80 -12.66
C GLY A 84 8.75 11.93 -13.73
N ASP A 85 9.08 11.57 -14.98
CA ASP A 85 8.13 11.61 -16.10
C ASP A 85 6.96 10.64 -15.90
N VAL A 86 7.22 9.46 -15.32
CA VAL A 86 6.14 8.52 -14.93
C VAL A 86 5.20 9.20 -13.94
N ALA A 87 5.74 9.76 -12.87
CA ALA A 87 4.94 10.39 -11.82
C ALA A 87 4.11 11.57 -12.34
N ASP A 88 4.73 12.47 -13.10
CA ASP A 88 4.06 13.64 -13.66
C ASP A 88 3.00 13.24 -14.71
N THR A 89 3.26 12.16 -15.47
CA THR A 89 2.26 11.59 -16.39
C THR A 89 1.07 11.03 -15.63
N TYR A 90 1.28 10.34 -14.51
CA TYR A 90 0.17 9.84 -13.69
C TYR A 90 -0.60 10.94 -12.98
N ASP A 91 0.06 12.00 -12.51
CA ASP A 91 -0.59 13.23 -12.04
C ASP A 91 -1.54 13.79 -13.11
N LEU A 92 -1.07 13.88 -14.35
CA LEU A 92 -1.88 14.35 -15.46
C LEU A 92 -3.03 13.40 -15.82
N ILE A 93 -2.79 12.09 -15.82
CA ILE A 93 -3.81 11.07 -16.10
C ILE A 93 -4.97 11.18 -15.11
N VAL A 94 -4.68 11.36 -13.81
CA VAL A 94 -5.74 11.44 -12.81
C VAL A 94 -6.46 12.79 -12.81
N ASP A 95 -5.82 13.87 -13.26
CA ASP A 95 -6.53 15.13 -13.51
C ASP A 95 -7.54 15.00 -14.67
N LEU A 96 -7.22 14.18 -15.67
CA LEU A 96 -8.10 13.92 -16.81
C LEU A 96 -9.21 12.91 -16.49
N ALA A 97 -8.89 11.86 -15.74
CA ALA A 97 -9.79 10.76 -15.40
C ALA A 97 -9.80 10.47 -13.88
N PRO A 98 -10.27 11.43 -13.06
CA PRO A 98 -10.12 11.36 -11.59
C PRO A 98 -10.94 10.24 -10.93
N ASN A 99 -12.01 9.78 -11.59
CA ASN A 99 -12.88 8.73 -11.07
C ASN A 99 -12.43 7.31 -11.47
N THR A 100 -11.31 7.19 -12.20
CA THR A 100 -10.76 5.89 -12.60
C THR A 100 -9.77 5.40 -11.55
N ILE A 101 -10.28 4.60 -10.60
CA ILE A 101 -9.54 4.04 -9.45
C ILE A 101 -8.20 3.41 -9.84
N GLN A 102 -8.17 2.66 -10.96
CA GLN A 102 -6.97 1.98 -11.43
C GLN A 102 -5.78 2.91 -11.68
N TYR A 103 -6.01 4.16 -12.12
CA TYR A 103 -4.93 5.11 -12.37
C TYR A 103 -4.31 5.64 -11.07
N TRP A 104 -5.10 5.76 -10.00
CA TRP A 104 -4.62 6.12 -8.68
C TRP A 104 -3.76 5.00 -8.07
N ASP A 105 -4.27 3.75 -8.10
CA ASP A 105 -3.53 2.58 -7.58
C ASP A 105 -2.22 2.40 -8.36
N MET A 106 -2.27 2.42 -9.70
CA MET A 106 -1.08 2.20 -10.52
C MET A 106 -0.05 3.33 -10.42
N GLY A 107 -0.47 4.60 -10.43
CA GLY A 107 0.46 5.72 -10.23
C GLY A 107 1.17 5.64 -8.88
N SER A 108 0.44 5.31 -7.82
CA SER A 108 1.03 5.08 -6.50
C SER A 108 1.97 3.89 -6.47
N TRP A 109 1.65 2.82 -7.21
CA TRP A 109 2.49 1.63 -7.30
C TRP A 109 3.82 1.95 -7.99
N HIS A 110 3.79 2.69 -9.10
CA HIS A 110 5.01 3.13 -9.78
C HIS A 110 5.90 3.98 -8.88
N MET A 111 5.32 4.87 -8.08
CA MET A 111 6.10 5.73 -7.16
C MET A 111 6.63 4.93 -5.96
N ALA A 112 5.73 4.32 -5.16
CA ALA A 112 6.07 3.76 -3.86
C ALA A 112 6.73 2.37 -3.93
N TYR A 113 6.62 1.65 -5.05
CA TYR A 113 7.26 0.33 -5.22
C TYR A 113 8.36 0.37 -6.28
N ASN A 114 8.05 0.79 -7.51
CA ASN A 114 9.01 0.66 -8.60
C ASN A 114 10.15 1.69 -8.52
N ALA A 115 9.82 2.98 -8.43
CA ALA A 115 10.81 4.04 -8.29
C ALA A 115 11.58 3.90 -6.99
N ALA A 116 10.88 3.76 -5.85
CA ALA A 116 11.53 3.53 -4.56
C ALA A 116 12.47 2.30 -4.60
N GLY A 117 12.03 1.19 -5.18
CA GLY A 117 12.82 -0.03 -5.31
C GLY A 117 14.08 0.17 -6.17
N ASP A 118 13.97 0.89 -7.28
CA ASP A 118 15.10 1.21 -8.17
C ASP A 118 16.14 2.08 -7.44
N TYR A 119 15.71 3.16 -6.78
CA TYR A 119 16.61 4.03 -6.00
C TYR A 119 17.28 3.31 -4.84
N ARG A 120 16.57 2.38 -4.18
CA ARG A 120 17.13 1.58 -3.09
C ARG A 120 18.39 0.80 -3.53
N THR A 121 18.36 0.25 -4.74
CA THR A 121 19.43 -0.63 -5.27
C THR A 121 20.38 0.07 -6.23
N ASN A 122 20.20 1.37 -6.50
CA ASN A 122 21.00 2.10 -7.48
C ASN A 122 22.45 2.35 -7.01
N SER A 123 23.37 1.46 -7.40
CA SER A 123 24.79 1.52 -7.02
C SER A 123 25.52 2.81 -7.43
N ASP A 124 24.99 3.55 -8.40
CA ASP A 124 25.60 4.80 -8.87
C ASP A 124 25.42 5.94 -7.86
N LEU A 125 24.52 5.78 -6.89
CA LEU A 125 24.25 6.74 -5.83
C LEU A 125 24.88 6.31 -4.49
N PRO A 126 25.44 7.26 -3.72
CA PRO A 126 25.84 7.02 -2.34
C PRO A 126 24.66 6.51 -1.49
N ALA A 127 24.94 5.65 -0.50
CA ALA A 127 23.90 5.01 0.33
C ALA A 127 22.93 6.01 0.98
N ALA A 128 23.43 7.16 1.45
CA ALA A 128 22.58 8.21 2.02
C ALA A 128 21.58 8.79 1.00
N ARG A 129 22.02 9.01 -0.26
CA ARG A 129 21.16 9.50 -1.34
C ARG A 129 20.16 8.45 -1.82
N ARG A 130 20.55 7.17 -1.84
CA ARG A 130 19.62 6.06 -2.09
C ARG A 130 18.51 6.02 -1.05
N ARG A 131 18.88 6.14 0.23
CA ARG A 131 17.93 6.15 1.36
C ARG A 131 16.96 7.33 1.25
N GLU A 132 17.47 8.54 1.05
CA GLU A 132 16.66 9.75 0.89
C GLU A 132 15.67 9.60 -0.27
N ALA A 133 16.14 9.24 -1.47
CA ALA A 133 15.28 9.06 -2.63
C ALA A 133 14.24 7.93 -2.41
N TRP A 134 14.66 6.79 -1.82
CA TRP A 134 13.74 5.70 -1.50
C TRP A 134 12.60 6.16 -0.57
N GLN A 135 12.90 6.93 0.47
CA GLN A 135 11.89 7.50 1.37
C GLN A 135 10.97 8.49 0.66
N GLU A 136 11.55 9.41 -0.13
CA GLU A 136 10.82 10.44 -0.86
C GLU A 136 9.81 9.81 -1.83
N TRP A 137 10.21 8.80 -2.59
CA TRP A 137 9.34 8.12 -3.55
C TRP A 137 8.20 7.33 -2.89
N ILE A 138 8.45 6.72 -1.72
CA ILE A 138 7.38 6.12 -0.91
C ILE A 138 6.36 7.19 -0.50
N LYS A 139 6.84 8.32 0.05
CA LYS A 139 5.98 9.43 0.48
C LYS A 139 5.22 10.07 -0.67
N ARG A 140 5.82 10.18 -1.85
CA ARG A 140 5.14 10.68 -3.06
C ARG A 140 3.97 9.76 -3.45
N GLY A 141 4.19 8.45 -3.49
CA GLY A 141 3.13 7.48 -3.78
C GLY A 141 2.01 7.46 -2.73
N GLU A 142 2.36 7.60 -1.45
CA GLU A 142 1.40 7.73 -0.34
C GLU A 142 0.54 8.99 -0.50
N ALA A 143 1.16 10.15 -0.75
CA ALA A 143 0.47 11.42 -0.96
C ALA A 143 -0.47 11.38 -2.17
N PHE A 144 -0.03 10.74 -3.25
CA PHE A 144 -0.84 10.50 -4.46
C PHE A 144 -2.09 9.67 -4.16
N LEU A 145 -1.97 8.56 -3.40
CA LEU A 145 -3.13 7.78 -2.97
C LEU A 145 -4.07 8.56 -2.05
N ARG A 146 -3.53 9.33 -1.09
CA ARG A 146 -4.37 10.15 -0.21
C ARG A 146 -5.19 11.17 -1.01
N ARG A 147 -4.64 11.72 -2.10
CA ARG A 147 -5.40 12.56 -3.04
C ARG A 147 -6.49 11.76 -3.77
N GLY A 148 -6.17 10.55 -4.23
CA GLY A 148 -7.14 9.63 -4.83
C GLY A 148 -8.30 9.26 -3.90
N ILE A 149 -8.04 8.98 -2.62
CA ILE A 149 -9.06 8.70 -1.60
C ILE A 149 -9.98 9.90 -1.38
N ARG A 150 -9.43 11.12 -1.31
CA ARG A 150 -10.25 12.34 -1.19
C ARG A 150 -11.15 12.55 -2.41
N ASN A 151 -10.68 12.16 -3.60
CA ASN A 151 -11.47 12.27 -4.83
C ASN A 151 -12.51 11.14 -4.95
N ASN A 152 -12.25 9.97 -4.37
CA ASN A 152 -13.08 8.77 -4.48
C ASN A 152 -13.39 8.19 -3.08
N PRO A 153 -14.16 8.90 -2.23
CA PRO A 153 -14.35 8.55 -0.83
C PRO A 153 -15.09 7.22 -0.60
N ASP A 154 -15.92 6.79 -1.56
CA ASP A 154 -16.72 5.57 -1.48
C ASP A 154 -16.03 4.32 -2.05
N ASP A 155 -14.79 4.47 -2.52
CA ASP A 155 -13.98 3.38 -3.05
C ASP A 155 -13.23 2.63 -1.93
N TRP A 156 -13.26 1.31 -1.99
CA TRP A 156 -12.57 0.46 -1.01
C TRP A 156 -11.13 0.14 -1.42
N GLN A 157 -10.81 0.20 -2.71
CA GLN A 157 -9.51 -0.23 -3.23
C GLN A 157 -8.39 0.74 -2.85
N LEU A 158 -8.63 2.05 -2.92
CA LEU A 158 -7.62 3.07 -2.61
C LEU A 158 -7.21 3.07 -1.13
N PRO A 159 -8.11 3.00 -0.13
CA PRO A 159 -7.70 2.85 1.26
C PRO A 159 -6.97 1.50 1.51
N ALA A 160 -7.35 0.42 0.82
CA ALA A 160 -6.61 -0.84 0.90
C ALA A 160 -5.21 -0.73 0.27
N ALA A 161 -5.04 0.04 -0.80
CA ALA A 161 -3.73 0.34 -1.40
C ALA A 161 -2.86 1.14 -0.45
N LEU A 162 -3.42 2.16 0.20
CA LEU A 162 -2.72 2.95 1.20
C LEU A 162 -2.25 2.08 2.38
N GLY A 163 -3.15 1.22 2.89
CA GLY A 163 -2.80 0.26 3.93
C GLY A 163 -1.65 -0.68 3.54
N ARG A 164 -1.60 -1.13 2.27
CA ARG A 164 -0.50 -1.95 1.74
C ARG A 164 0.84 -1.22 1.73
N ILE A 165 0.86 0.07 1.39
CA ILE A 165 2.10 0.87 1.44
C ILE A 165 2.56 1.06 2.88
N CYS A 166 1.66 1.49 3.78
CA CYS A 166 1.99 1.80 5.16
C CYS A 166 2.42 0.54 5.96
N SER A 167 1.82 -0.63 5.71
CA SER A 167 2.15 -1.89 6.41
C SER A 167 3.31 -2.68 5.81
N ALA A 168 3.85 -2.26 4.66
CA ALA A 168 4.87 -3.03 3.95
C ALA A 168 6.14 -3.18 4.80
N PRO A 169 6.62 -4.42 5.06
CA PRO A 169 7.76 -4.68 5.94
C PRO A 169 9.07 -4.13 5.36
N ASP A 170 9.09 -3.86 4.07
CA ASP A 170 10.21 -3.39 3.27
C ASP A 170 10.09 -1.86 2.99
N LYS A 171 9.21 -1.15 3.71
CA LYS A 171 8.96 0.30 3.61
C LYS A 171 9.04 0.99 4.98
N LEU A 172 8.37 2.13 5.15
CA LEU A 172 8.43 2.97 6.36
C LEU A 172 7.74 2.37 7.60
N ARG A 173 6.95 1.30 7.43
CA ARG A 173 6.31 0.54 8.54
C ARG A 173 5.41 1.41 9.45
N GLU A 174 4.48 2.11 8.82
CA GLU A 174 3.48 2.99 9.45
C GLU A 174 2.23 2.17 9.81
N TYR A 175 2.39 1.24 10.77
CA TYR A 175 1.33 0.29 11.12
C TYR A 175 0.03 0.94 11.63
N PRO A 176 0.05 1.97 12.49
CA PRO A 176 -1.17 2.65 12.91
C PRO A 176 -1.96 3.21 11.72
N GLU A 177 -1.29 3.88 10.79
CA GLU A 177 -1.87 4.43 9.57
C GLU A 177 -2.43 3.31 8.68
N ALA A 178 -1.74 2.17 8.59
CA ALA A 178 -2.23 1.01 7.87
C ALA A 178 -3.51 0.43 8.48
N VAL A 179 -3.62 0.38 9.81
CA VAL A 179 -4.84 -0.06 10.51
C VAL A 179 -6.03 0.82 10.13
N GLU A 180 -5.86 2.14 10.19
CA GLU A 180 -6.92 3.08 9.81
C GLU A 180 -7.32 2.92 8.34
N ALA A 181 -6.34 2.79 7.44
CA ALA A 181 -6.60 2.66 6.01
C ALA A 181 -7.31 1.34 5.65
N PHE A 182 -6.90 0.22 6.23
CA PHE A 182 -7.59 -1.07 6.03
C PHE A 182 -8.96 -1.09 6.68
N ARG A 183 -9.15 -0.43 7.84
CA ARG A 183 -10.47 -0.26 8.45
C ARG A 183 -11.38 0.53 7.50
N ALA A 184 -10.94 1.69 7.03
CA ALA A 184 -11.70 2.53 6.11
C ALA A 184 -12.11 1.77 4.85
N SER A 185 -11.21 0.96 4.28
CA SER A 185 -11.53 0.06 3.17
C SER A 185 -12.60 -0.97 3.54
N ALA A 186 -12.39 -1.70 4.64
CA ALA A 186 -13.23 -2.83 4.99
C ALA A 186 -14.63 -2.41 5.49
N ASP A 187 -14.77 -1.22 6.06
CA ASP A 187 -16.03 -0.69 6.58
C ASP A 187 -16.96 -0.19 5.45
N THR A 188 -16.47 -0.06 4.22
CA THR A 188 -17.32 0.18 3.04
C THR A 188 -18.30 -0.97 2.75
N GLY A 189 -18.06 -2.17 3.30
CA GLY A 189 -18.81 -3.39 2.99
C GLY A 189 -18.53 -3.98 1.60
N LYS A 190 -17.75 -3.30 0.75
CA LYS A 190 -17.41 -3.73 -0.62
C LYS A 190 -16.05 -4.45 -0.70
N ALA A 191 -15.22 -4.31 0.33
CA ALA A 191 -13.87 -4.85 0.34
C ALA A 191 -13.84 -6.39 0.37
N LEU A 192 -12.79 -6.94 -0.22
CA LEU A 192 -12.53 -8.37 -0.17
C LEU A 192 -12.19 -8.83 1.27
N PRO A 193 -12.57 -10.07 1.68
CA PRO A 193 -12.39 -10.52 3.07
C PRO A 193 -10.95 -10.45 3.61
N TYR A 194 -9.94 -10.52 2.73
CA TYR A 194 -8.54 -10.44 3.16
C TYR A 194 -8.18 -9.06 3.72
N VAL A 195 -8.88 -7.98 3.34
CA VAL A 195 -8.59 -6.62 3.81
C VAL A 195 -8.72 -6.53 5.32
N ARG A 196 -9.75 -7.16 5.90
CA ARG A 196 -9.94 -7.25 7.35
C ARG A 196 -8.81 -8.03 8.03
N ARG A 197 -8.26 -9.06 7.39
CA ARG A 197 -7.06 -9.76 7.89
C ARG A 197 -5.83 -8.86 7.86
N LEU A 198 -5.64 -8.06 6.81
CA LEU A 198 -4.53 -7.10 6.75
C LEU A 198 -4.65 -6.00 7.80
N GLN A 199 -5.87 -5.58 8.15
CA GLN A 199 -6.13 -4.71 9.31
C GLN A 199 -5.59 -5.37 10.59
N LEU A 200 -5.99 -6.61 10.89
CA LEU A 200 -5.51 -7.35 12.06
C LEU A 200 -3.98 -7.50 12.03
N TYR A 201 -3.40 -7.83 10.88
CA TYR A 201 -1.95 -8.02 10.75
C TYR A 201 -1.18 -6.73 11.05
N SER A 202 -1.73 -5.58 10.68
CA SER A 202 -1.13 -4.28 11.00
C SER A 202 -1.35 -3.93 12.47
N LEU A 203 -2.54 -4.19 13.00
CA LEU A 203 -2.91 -3.92 14.39
C LEU A 203 -2.04 -4.71 15.38
N ALA A 204 -1.78 -5.98 15.10
CA ALA A 204 -0.91 -6.83 15.91
C ALA A 204 0.55 -6.34 15.99
N ARG A 205 0.96 -5.43 15.10
CA ARG A 205 2.31 -4.82 15.07
C ARG A 205 2.35 -3.42 15.68
N CYS A 206 1.20 -2.88 16.10
CA CYS A 206 1.13 -1.59 16.77
C CYS A 206 1.46 -1.76 18.26
N SER A 207 2.53 -1.12 18.73
CA SER A 207 2.86 -1.11 20.16
C SER A 207 1.74 -0.44 20.97
N GLY A 208 1.31 -1.06 22.06
CA GLY A 208 0.25 -0.55 22.95
C GLY A 208 -1.18 -0.88 22.49
N ARG A 209 -1.37 -1.54 21.34
CA ARG A 209 -2.70 -1.94 20.83
C ARG A 209 -2.93 -3.45 20.86
N GLU A 210 -2.17 -4.19 21.67
CA GLU A 210 -2.20 -5.65 21.70
C GLU A 210 -3.53 -6.23 22.19
N ALA A 211 -4.18 -5.56 23.15
CA ALA A 211 -5.50 -5.98 23.64
C ALA A 211 -6.57 -5.88 22.54
N GLU A 212 -6.56 -4.78 21.79
CA GLU A 212 -7.45 -4.57 20.64
C GLU A 212 -7.17 -5.60 19.53
N ALA A 213 -5.89 -5.87 19.25
CA ALA A 213 -5.48 -6.89 18.29
C ALA A 213 -6.00 -8.28 18.70
N LEU A 214 -5.90 -8.62 19.98
CA LEU A 214 -6.32 -9.92 20.52
C LEU A 214 -7.84 -10.09 20.44
N GLU A 215 -8.61 -9.06 20.78
CA GLU A 215 -10.06 -9.07 20.66
C GLU A 215 -10.49 -9.28 19.20
N MET A 216 -9.90 -8.53 18.27
CA MET A 216 -10.16 -8.68 16.84
C MET A 216 -9.79 -10.09 16.35
N ALA A 217 -8.63 -10.62 16.74
CA ALA A 217 -8.19 -11.96 16.36
C ALA A 217 -9.17 -13.05 16.82
N ARG A 218 -9.65 -12.96 18.07
CA ARG A 218 -10.65 -13.88 18.63
C ARG A 218 -11.96 -13.83 17.86
N GLY A 219 -12.47 -12.61 17.59
CA GLY A 219 -13.68 -12.42 16.80
C GLY A 219 -13.56 -13.00 15.39
N MET A 220 -12.40 -12.83 14.74
CA MET A 220 -12.16 -13.41 13.42
C MET A 220 -12.05 -14.93 13.45
N TYR A 221 -11.46 -15.51 14.51
CA TYR A 221 -11.23 -16.95 14.65
C TYR A 221 -12.52 -17.77 14.77
N ALA A 222 -13.62 -17.15 15.20
CA ALA A 222 -14.95 -17.78 15.23
C ALA A 222 -15.39 -18.30 13.85
N SER A 223 -14.92 -17.68 12.75
CA SER A 223 -15.21 -18.12 11.38
C SER A 223 -14.05 -18.92 10.79
N PRO A 224 -14.24 -20.20 10.39
CA PRO A 224 -13.20 -21.02 9.77
C PRO A 224 -12.57 -20.37 8.53
N ARG A 225 -13.32 -19.55 7.78
CA ARG A 225 -12.83 -18.83 6.59
C ARG A 225 -11.69 -17.83 6.88
N ASN A 226 -11.54 -17.42 8.14
CA ASN A 226 -10.51 -16.47 8.56
C ASN A 226 -9.28 -17.16 9.17
N ARG A 227 -9.31 -18.47 9.45
CA ARG A 227 -8.24 -19.24 10.11
C ARG A 227 -7.05 -19.52 9.18
N THR A 228 -6.53 -18.47 8.54
CA THR A 228 -5.29 -18.55 7.78
C THR A 228 -4.11 -18.71 8.72
N THR A 229 -3.03 -19.36 8.27
CA THR A 229 -1.82 -19.62 9.07
C THR A 229 -1.32 -18.39 9.84
N THR A 230 -1.17 -17.25 9.17
CA THR A 230 -0.70 -16.01 9.80
C THR A 230 -1.69 -15.47 10.83
N MET A 231 -2.99 -15.53 10.57
CA MET A 231 -3.99 -15.06 11.53
C MET A 231 -3.98 -15.92 12.80
N VAL A 232 -3.94 -17.25 12.65
CA VAL A 232 -3.92 -18.17 13.79
C VAL A 232 -2.61 -18.03 14.59
N ALA A 233 -1.47 -17.84 13.92
CA ALA A 233 -0.20 -17.58 14.58
C ALA A 233 -0.21 -16.26 15.38
N ILE A 234 -0.81 -15.19 14.84
CA ILE A 234 -0.98 -13.92 15.56
C ILE A 234 -1.88 -14.10 16.78
N LEU A 235 -3.02 -14.79 16.63
CA LEU A 235 -3.91 -15.09 17.76
C LEU A 235 -3.14 -15.84 18.85
N PHE A 236 -2.43 -16.90 18.46
CA PHE A 236 -1.61 -17.68 19.38
C PHE A 236 -0.60 -16.80 20.12
N ALA A 237 0.18 -15.98 19.40
CA ALA A 237 1.20 -15.14 20.01
C ALA A 237 0.59 -14.10 20.97
N LEU A 238 -0.51 -13.45 20.57
CA LEU A 238 -1.21 -12.49 21.43
C LEU A 238 -1.80 -13.15 22.68
N GLU A 239 -2.33 -14.38 22.58
CA GLU A 239 -2.80 -15.14 23.75
C GLU A 239 -1.65 -15.53 24.69
N GLN A 240 -0.51 -15.95 24.15
CA GLN A 240 0.67 -16.30 24.93
C GLN A 240 1.26 -15.09 25.66
N LYS A 241 1.19 -13.90 25.05
CA LYS A 241 1.59 -12.65 25.70
C LYS A 241 0.72 -12.33 26.92
N VAL A 242 -0.59 -12.55 26.84
CA VAL A 242 -1.54 -12.27 27.93
C VAL A 242 -1.58 -13.38 28.98
N SER A 243 -1.36 -14.64 28.58
CA SER A 243 -1.40 -15.81 29.46
C SER A 243 -0.14 -16.69 29.35
N PRO A 244 1.05 -16.21 29.79
CA PRO A 244 2.33 -16.90 29.59
C PRO A 244 2.46 -18.26 30.29
N SER A 245 1.61 -18.54 31.28
CA SER A 245 1.59 -19.82 32.01
C SER A 245 0.91 -20.95 31.24
N THR A 246 0.22 -20.66 30.13
CA THR A 246 -0.46 -21.66 29.31
C THR A 246 0.58 -22.49 28.57
N ASN A 247 0.44 -23.83 28.54
CA ASN A 247 1.33 -24.69 27.76
C ASN A 247 1.30 -24.27 26.26
N PRO A 248 2.40 -23.71 25.72
CA PRO A 248 2.39 -23.14 24.37
C PRO A 248 2.17 -24.20 23.28
N THR A 249 2.75 -25.39 23.45
CA THR A 249 2.62 -26.48 22.47
C THR A 249 1.19 -27.02 22.42
N ALA A 250 0.57 -27.28 23.57
CA ALA A 250 -0.81 -27.76 23.62
C ALA A 250 -1.78 -26.75 23.00
N ARG A 251 -1.60 -25.46 23.33
CA ARG A 251 -2.44 -24.38 22.78
C ARG A 251 -2.26 -24.20 21.28
N ALA A 252 -1.03 -24.29 20.77
CA ALA A 252 -0.79 -24.25 19.33
C ALA A 252 -1.48 -25.41 18.60
N ILE A 253 -1.41 -26.64 19.13
CA ILE A 253 -2.10 -27.81 18.54
C ILE A 253 -3.61 -27.59 18.49
N GLU A 254 -4.19 -27.03 19.55
CA GLU A 254 -5.62 -26.72 19.61
C GLU A 254 -6.02 -25.68 18.54
N LEU A 255 -5.31 -24.54 18.49
CA LEU A 255 -5.65 -23.44 17.59
C LEU A 255 -5.47 -23.79 16.10
N PHE A 256 -4.46 -24.59 15.77
CA PHE A 256 -4.19 -25.04 14.40
C PHE A 256 -4.90 -26.36 14.05
N GLU A 257 -5.69 -26.93 14.98
CA GLU A 257 -6.45 -28.18 14.77
C GLU A 257 -5.57 -29.37 14.35
N GLY A 258 -4.35 -29.46 14.90
CA GLY A 258 -3.41 -30.54 14.60
C GLY A 258 -1.96 -30.19 14.88
N ASP A 259 -1.16 -31.18 15.27
CA ASP A 259 0.26 -31.00 15.57
C ASP A 259 1.12 -30.69 14.35
N LYS A 260 0.89 -31.40 13.23
CA LYS A 260 1.57 -31.11 11.97
C LYS A 260 1.21 -29.71 11.45
N ALA A 261 -0.08 -29.34 11.51
CA ALA A 261 -0.54 -28.02 11.08
C ALA A 261 0.05 -26.89 11.96
N ALA A 262 0.12 -27.10 13.27
CA ALA A 262 0.76 -26.18 14.21
C ALA A 262 2.26 -26.02 13.89
N TYR A 263 2.98 -27.13 13.67
CA TYR A 263 4.40 -27.09 13.37
C TYR A 263 4.70 -26.42 12.04
N ASP A 264 4.01 -26.80 10.96
CA ASP A 264 4.19 -26.19 9.64
C ASP A 264 3.85 -24.69 9.69
N GLY A 265 2.74 -24.35 10.34
CA GLY A 265 2.25 -22.98 10.42
C GLY A 265 3.16 -22.05 11.24
N LEU A 266 3.55 -22.48 12.44
CA LEU A 266 4.47 -21.72 13.30
C LEU A 266 5.88 -21.68 12.72
N SER A 267 6.32 -22.71 11.98
CA SER A 267 7.62 -22.68 11.31
C SER A 267 7.67 -21.62 10.22
N LEU A 268 6.64 -21.53 9.37
CA LEU A 268 6.53 -20.48 8.36
C LEU A 268 6.44 -19.09 8.99
N TYR A 269 5.74 -18.98 10.12
CA TYR A 269 5.64 -17.73 10.87
C TYR A 269 6.99 -17.32 11.48
N TRP A 270 7.71 -18.27 12.07
CA TRP A 270 9.04 -18.06 12.67
C TRP A 270 10.06 -17.55 11.64
N LEU A 271 10.04 -18.07 10.42
CA LEU A 271 10.93 -17.62 9.35
C LEU A 271 10.64 -16.18 8.86
N ARG A 272 9.51 -15.59 9.26
CA ARG A 272 9.07 -14.23 8.91
C ARG A 272 9.21 -13.25 10.08
N GLU A 273 10.11 -13.53 11.03
CA GLU A 273 10.41 -12.67 12.19
C GLU A 273 10.74 -11.21 11.77
N ASN A 274 11.37 -11.03 10.61
CA ASN A 274 11.71 -9.70 10.05
C ASN A 274 10.48 -8.81 9.75
N GLU A 275 9.28 -9.40 9.64
CA GLU A 275 8.04 -8.66 9.45
C GLU A 275 7.46 -8.10 10.75
N ARG A 276 8.13 -8.26 11.89
CA ARG A 276 7.77 -7.68 13.21
C ARG A 276 6.40 -8.07 13.75
N PHE A 277 5.92 -9.25 13.39
CA PHE A 277 4.77 -9.83 14.05
C PHE A 277 5.09 -10.20 15.51
N PRO A 278 4.08 -10.29 16.41
CA PRO A 278 4.29 -10.80 17.76
C PRO A 278 4.74 -12.26 17.74
N VAL A 279 5.72 -12.64 18.54
CA VAL A 279 6.30 -14.00 18.55
C VAL A 279 6.25 -14.68 19.92
N ASP A 280 5.51 -14.10 20.87
CA ASP A 280 5.36 -14.64 22.22
C ASP A 280 4.89 -16.10 22.19
N GLY A 281 5.60 -16.96 22.92
CA GLY A 281 5.35 -18.41 22.99
C GLY A 281 5.67 -19.22 21.73
N VAL A 282 5.97 -18.61 20.57
CA VAL A 282 6.20 -19.32 19.29
C VAL A 282 7.40 -20.25 19.37
N ALA A 283 8.53 -19.75 19.87
CA ALA A 283 9.74 -20.56 20.04
C ALA A 283 9.50 -21.74 21.00
N SER A 284 8.79 -21.51 22.10
CA SER A 284 8.48 -22.56 23.08
C SER A 284 7.56 -23.63 22.48
N ALA A 285 6.53 -23.22 21.74
CA ALA A 285 5.64 -24.14 21.06
C ALA A 285 6.39 -25.01 20.03
N LEU A 286 7.24 -24.39 19.21
CA LEU A 286 8.07 -25.08 18.22
C LEU A 286 9.03 -26.08 18.85
N LYS A 287 9.71 -25.73 19.96
CA LYS A 287 10.59 -26.68 20.69
C LYS A 287 9.82 -27.91 21.17
N GLY A 288 8.62 -27.73 21.72
CA GLY A 288 7.79 -28.85 22.16
C GLY A 288 7.30 -29.72 20.99
N LEU A 289 6.98 -29.10 19.85
CA LEU A 289 6.60 -29.82 18.63
C LEU A 289 7.78 -30.60 18.02
N GLU A 290 8.98 -30.01 17.96
CA GLU A 290 10.19 -30.70 17.50
C GLU A 290 10.54 -31.89 18.40
N THR A 291 10.38 -31.74 19.71
CA THR A 291 10.56 -32.83 20.68
C THR A 291 9.55 -33.94 20.44
N LYS A 292 8.27 -33.59 20.27
CA LYS A 292 7.19 -34.55 20.00
C LYS A 292 7.42 -35.33 18.70
N PHE A 293 7.94 -34.68 17.66
CA PHE A 293 8.24 -35.31 16.37
C PHE A 293 9.62 -35.95 16.29
N ALA A 294 10.41 -35.91 17.37
CA ALA A 294 11.80 -36.38 17.39
C ALA A 294 12.64 -35.80 16.22
N ILE A 295 12.47 -34.51 15.93
CA ILE A 295 13.20 -33.82 14.87
C ILE A 295 14.69 -33.76 15.25
N PRO A 296 15.61 -34.27 14.41
CA PRO A 296 17.04 -34.16 14.68
C PRO A 296 17.48 -32.70 14.72
N GLU A 297 18.45 -32.35 15.58
CA GLU A 297 18.94 -30.97 15.73
C GLU A 297 19.38 -30.35 14.39
N ALA A 298 20.02 -31.12 13.52
CA ALA A 298 20.45 -30.68 12.18
C ALA A 298 19.29 -30.26 11.26
N LYS A 299 18.06 -30.69 11.55
CA LYS A 299 16.84 -30.36 10.78
C LYS A 299 15.94 -29.35 11.51
N SER A 300 16.36 -28.86 12.68
CA SER A 300 15.57 -27.93 13.48
C SER A 300 15.27 -26.64 12.73
N ILE A 301 14.07 -26.11 12.90
CA ILE A 301 13.65 -24.81 12.37
C ILE A 301 14.54 -23.68 12.88
N PHE A 302 15.08 -23.81 14.10
CA PHE A 302 15.98 -22.83 14.70
C PHE A 302 17.36 -22.78 14.03
N ARG A 303 17.74 -23.82 13.28
CA ARG A 303 18.96 -23.84 12.45
C ARG A 303 18.74 -23.24 11.07
N LYS A 304 17.48 -23.08 10.64
CA LYS A 304 17.18 -22.39 9.39
C LYS A 304 17.34 -20.89 9.62
N ILE A 305 18.33 -20.29 8.96
CA ILE A 305 18.49 -18.84 8.93
C ILE A 305 17.35 -18.27 8.07
N GLY A 306 16.24 -17.91 8.69
CA GLY A 306 15.46 -16.79 8.17
C GLY A 306 16.38 -15.57 8.18
N ARG A 307 16.34 -14.69 7.17
CA ARG A 307 17.12 -13.44 7.18
C ARG A 307 16.76 -12.64 8.43
N ARG A 308 17.47 -12.88 9.53
CA ARG A 308 17.35 -12.13 10.77
C ARG A 308 17.94 -10.76 10.47
N ASN A 309 17.16 -9.73 10.78
CA ASN A 309 17.64 -8.35 10.87
C ASN A 309 18.00 -7.66 9.55
N GLU A 310 17.10 -7.73 8.56
CA GLU A 310 17.08 -6.70 7.51
C GLU A 310 15.79 -5.88 7.64
N GLY A 311 15.81 -4.90 8.53
CA GLY A 311 14.93 -3.74 8.39
C GLY A 311 15.29 -2.94 7.14
N PRO A 312 14.38 -2.09 6.63
CA PRO A 312 14.67 -1.22 5.50
C PRO A 312 15.94 -0.37 5.69
N GLU A 313 16.26 -0.08 6.95
CA GLU A 313 17.45 0.68 7.34
C GLU A 313 18.76 -0.09 7.19
N ASP A 314 18.70 -1.42 7.24
CA ASP A 314 19.88 -2.27 7.12
C ASP A 314 20.37 -2.38 5.67
N TRP A 315 19.49 -2.12 4.70
CA TRP A 315 19.84 -2.10 3.27
C TRP A 315 20.83 -0.99 2.87
N PHE A 316 20.94 0.04 3.70
CA PHE A 316 21.79 1.20 3.43
C PHE A 316 23.02 1.24 4.34
N LYS A 317 23.17 0.28 5.25
CA LYS A 317 24.40 0.10 6.02
C LYS A 317 25.52 -0.38 5.10
N SER A 318 26.75 0.06 5.35
CA SER A 318 27.91 -0.51 4.68
C SER A 318 28.24 -1.88 5.29
N ASP A 319 28.94 -2.74 4.55
CA ASP A 319 29.44 -4.03 5.06
C ASP A 319 30.23 -3.87 6.36
N THR A 320 30.92 -2.73 6.52
CA THR A 320 31.67 -2.40 7.74
C THR A 320 30.75 -2.09 8.93
N GLU A 321 29.60 -1.46 8.72
CA GLU A 321 28.63 -1.16 9.77
C GLU A 321 27.85 -2.41 10.17
N LEU A 322 27.45 -3.24 9.21
CA LEU A 322 26.84 -4.56 9.46
C LEU A 322 27.79 -5.48 10.21
N PHE A 323 29.07 -5.55 9.79
CA PHE A 323 30.09 -6.34 10.47
C PHE A 323 30.33 -5.86 11.91
N LYS A 324 30.40 -4.54 12.14
CA LYS A 324 30.55 -3.99 13.50
C LYS A 324 29.36 -4.35 14.39
N GLU A 325 28.15 -4.30 13.87
CA GLU A 325 26.92 -4.61 14.62
C GLU A 325 26.82 -6.11 14.91
N GLU A 326 27.11 -6.97 13.93
CA GLU A 326 27.24 -8.42 14.16
C GLU A 326 28.33 -8.76 15.18
N LEU A 327 29.47 -8.06 15.15
CA LEU A 327 30.54 -8.24 16.13
C LEU A 327 30.12 -7.75 17.52
N SER A 328 29.40 -6.62 17.58
CA SER A 328 28.84 -6.05 18.82
C SER A 328 27.86 -7.02 19.49
N ASP A 329 26.94 -7.57 18.70
CA ASP A 329 25.91 -8.52 19.17
C ASP A 329 26.53 -9.85 19.59
N ARG A 330 27.54 -10.35 18.86
CA ARG A 330 28.27 -11.57 19.24
C ARG A 330 29.13 -11.41 20.49
N LEU A 331 29.63 -10.20 20.75
CA LEU A 331 30.51 -9.91 21.89
C LEU A 331 29.78 -9.31 23.10
N GLY A 332 28.47 -9.05 23.00
CA GLY A 332 27.69 -8.42 24.08
C GLY A 332 28.13 -6.99 24.41
N ILE A 333 28.75 -6.30 23.46
CA ILE A 333 29.24 -4.93 23.64
C ILE A 333 28.17 -3.99 23.07
N PRO A 334 27.71 -2.96 23.80
CA PRO A 334 26.73 -2.01 23.25
C PRO A 334 27.34 -1.19 22.11
N SER A 335 26.70 -1.23 20.94
CA SER A 335 27.06 -0.41 19.79
C SER A 335 26.95 1.08 20.15
N ARG A 336 28.09 1.79 20.14
CA ARG A 336 28.10 3.25 20.34
C ARG A 336 27.46 3.92 19.14
N LYS A 337 26.18 4.30 19.26
CA LYS A 337 25.53 5.24 18.34
C LYS A 337 26.30 6.57 18.39
N LYS A 338 26.77 7.03 17.22
CA LYS A 338 27.20 8.42 17.02
C LYS A 338 26.04 9.25 16.52
#